data_AF-A0A3N5UHL3-F1
#
_entry.id   AF-A0A3N5UHL3-F1
#
_cell.length_a   1.000
_cell.length_b   1.000
_cell.length_c   1.000
_cell.angle_alpha   90.00
_cell.angle_beta   90.00
_cell.angle_gamma   90.00
#
_symmetry.space_group_name_H-M   'P 1'
#
loop_
_entity.id
_entity.type
_entity.pdbx_description
1 polymer ?
#
loop_
_entity_poly.entity_id
_entity_poly.type
_entity_poly.pdbx_seq_one_letter_code
_entity_poly.pdbx_strand_id
1 'polypeptide(L)'
;MVRKGPEQTNPEEVPVEIGIPFLCKSFSCNLAWLPPCENRLYRTKQGYFYVPGMGIGPYEEASRYPRRYVPVLYPSGRIDLLDRDTLEITRGAGALHQPKTLFGTTSEEPRRLLAYRAVLVAGPGEEYAGMVTASLSAQVIPLTLNVFDRHGKKIAEAHTQTALQIRWGSAILVAKYLLESAHPPVFTLASLLSPRDLQPSSSHRAVFLMPNSFVAQQRDREIRFAFQLLAALLFLLPSLLFAGFLSWWAARDAATMGLSRGVRRLWYLVTLAFGVPAYITYRLTRPAVALVPCKNCGQGRRVDQEVCHHCGSEWNRPVLEPPAWRVTSP
;
A
#
# COMPACT_ATOMS: atom_id res chain seq x y z
N MET A 1 -28.69 -27.09 -23.45
CA MET A 1 -28.06 -26.31 -24.54
C MET A 1 -28.70 -24.93 -24.54
N VAL A 2 -28.14 -23.97 -23.81
CA VAL A 2 -28.67 -22.59 -23.73
C VAL A 2 -28.12 -21.82 -24.93
N ARG A 3 -28.99 -21.30 -25.80
CA ARG A 3 -28.58 -20.68 -27.08
C ARG A 3 -28.48 -19.15 -27.05
N LYS A 4 -28.95 -18.47 -26.01
CA LYS A 4 -28.83 -17.01 -25.88
C LYS A 4 -28.82 -16.63 -24.40
N GLY A 5 -27.80 -15.89 -23.97
CA GLY A 5 -27.75 -15.31 -22.62
C GLY A 5 -28.73 -14.13 -22.49
N PRO A 6 -28.99 -13.64 -21.27
CA PRO A 6 -29.81 -12.45 -21.06
C PRO A 6 -29.24 -11.27 -21.85
N GLU A 7 -30.09 -10.61 -22.64
CA GLU A 7 -29.69 -9.51 -23.51
C GLU A 7 -29.44 -8.27 -22.65
N GLN A 8 -28.18 -7.85 -22.58
CA GLN A 8 -27.76 -6.75 -21.71
C GLN A 8 -28.04 -5.42 -22.40
N THR A 9 -29.03 -4.68 -21.93
CA THR A 9 -29.49 -3.43 -22.55
C THR A 9 -28.70 -2.21 -22.11
N ASN A 10 -28.01 -2.26 -20.98
CA ASN A 10 -27.20 -1.16 -20.47
C ASN A 10 -25.70 -1.51 -20.48
N PRO A 11 -24.85 -0.82 -21.28
CA PRO A 11 -23.41 -1.04 -21.31
C PRO A 11 -22.69 -0.69 -20.00
N GLU A 12 -23.29 0.10 -19.11
CA GLU A 12 -22.74 0.38 -17.77
C GLU A 12 -22.98 -0.76 -16.77
N GLU A 13 -23.85 -1.71 -17.11
CA GLU A 13 -24.16 -2.86 -16.26
C GLU A 13 -23.31 -4.09 -16.61
N VAL A 14 -22.21 -3.98 -17.34
CA VAL A 14 -21.35 -5.15 -17.61
C VAL A 14 -20.83 -5.74 -16.29
N PRO A 15 -21.13 -7.01 -15.97
CA PRO A 15 -20.70 -7.61 -14.72
C PRO A 15 -19.18 -7.69 -14.67
N VAL A 16 -18.62 -7.39 -13.50
CA VAL A 16 -17.20 -7.56 -13.20
C VAL A 16 -16.88 -9.05 -13.08
N GLU A 17 -17.77 -9.82 -12.47
CA GLU A 17 -17.58 -11.23 -12.19
C GLU A 17 -18.92 -11.98 -12.13
N ILE A 18 -18.94 -13.21 -12.63
CA ILE A 18 -20.07 -14.15 -12.56
C ILE A 18 -19.51 -15.45 -11.99
N GLY A 19 -20.09 -16.00 -10.91
CA GLY A 19 -19.62 -17.28 -10.36
C GLY A 19 -19.44 -17.23 -8.86
N ILE A 20 -18.21 -17.43 -8.39
CA ILE A 20 -17.85 -17.25 -6.98
C ILE A 20 -17.09 -15.94 -6.92
N PRO A 21 -17.72 -14.78 -6.63
CA PRO A 21 -17.07 -13.50 -6.57
C PRO A 21 -15.92 -13.60 -5.59
N PHE A 22 -14.71 -13.72 -6.13
CA PHE A 22 -13.50 -13.95 -5.37
C PHE A 22 -12.38 -13.26 -6.12
N LEU A 23 -12.16 -12.00 -5.75
CA LEU A 23 -10.97 -11.30 -6.19
C LEU A 23 -9.97 -11.27 -5.05
N CYS A 24 -8.90 -12.03 -5.23
CA CYS A 24 -7.70 -11.95 -4.42
C CYS A 24 -6.61 -11.27 -5.26
N LYS A 25 -6.44 -9.95 -5.12
CA LYS A 25 -5.44 -9.20 -5.93
C LYS A 25 -3.99 -9.51 -5.55
N SER A 26 -3.75 -10.25 -4.46
CA SER A 26 -2.41 -10.63 -4.02
C SER A 26 -2.41 -12.10 -3.66
N PHE A 27 -1.46 -12.87 -4.20
CA PHE A 27 -1.23 -14.28 -3.83
C PHE A 27 -1.12 -14.52 -2.31
N SER A 28 -0.87 -13.47 -1.51
CA SER A 28 -0.70 -13.53 -0.07
C SER A 28 -1.99 -13.32 0.76
N CYS A 29 -3.11 -12.90 0.16
CA CYS A 29 -4.30 -12.49 0.92
C CYS A 29 -5.54 -13.35 0.61
N ASN A 30 -5.56 -14.60 1.05
CA ASN A 30 -6.74 -15.45 0.87
C ASN A 30 -7.81 -15.11 1.92
N LEU A 31 -8.95 -14.57 1.45
CA LEU A 31 -10.11 -14.34 2.30
C LEU A 31 -10.97 -15.61 2.33
N ALA A 32 -10.75 -16.43 3.36
CA ALA A 32 -11.49 -17.66 3.58
C ALA A 32 -12.35 -17.57 4.84
N TRP A 33 -13.63 -17.91 4.70
CA TRP A 33 -14.50 -18.20 5.83
C TRP A 33 -15.48 -19.29 5.44
N LEU A 34 -15.90 -20.06 6.44
CA LEU A 34 -17.00 -21.00 6.28
C LEU A 34 -18.29 -20.27 6.70
N PRO A 35 -19.36 -20.31 5.89
CA PRO A 35 -20.65 -19.83 6.36
C PRO A 35 -21.03 -20.64 7.62
N PRO A 36 -21.78 -20.04 8.57
CA PRO A 36 -22.31 -20.77 9.71
C PRO A 36 -23.15 -21.94 9.16
N CYS A 37 -22.57 -23.13 9.19
CA CYS A 37 -23.32 -24.35 8.91
C CYS A 37 -24.20 -24.55 10.14
N GLU A 38 -25.50 -24.75 9.92
CA GLU A 38 -26.41 -25.18 10.97
C GLU A 38 -25.71 -26.26 11.80
N ASN A 39 -25.60 -26.04 13.10
CA ASN A 39 -24.82 -26.86 14.02
C ASN A 39 -25.24 -28.34 13.91
N ARG A 40 -24.63 -29.09 12.99
CA ARG A 40 -24.61 -30.54 13.07
C ARG A 40 -23.66 -30.86 14.21
N LEU A 41 -24.19 -30.80 15.43
CA LEU A 41 -23.61 -31.45 16.59
C LEU A 41 -23.45 -32.93 16.23
N TYR A 42 -22.26 -33.32 15.80
CA TYR A 42 -21.95 -34.72 15.60
C TYR A 42 -21.93 -35.39 16.97
N ARG A 43 -22.98 -36.16 17.27
CA ARG A 43 -23.06 -36.97 18.48
C ARG A 43 -22.12 -38.17 18.33
N THR A 44 -20.95 -38.10 18.93
CA THR A 44 -20.09 -39.28 19.08
C THR A 44 -20.42 -39.99 20.39
N LYS A 45 -20.01 -41.27 20.53
CA LYS A 45 -20.20 -42.03 21.79
C LYS A 45 -19.48 -41.41 23.00
N GLN A 46 -18.59 -40.42 22.79
CA GLN A 46 -17.75 -39.80 23.82
C GLN A 46 -18.08 -38.32 24.10
N GLY A 47 -19.17 -37.78 23.52
CA GLY A 47 -19.60 -36.39 23.74
C GLY A 47 -19.74 -35.58 22.45
N TYR A 48 -20.09 -34.30 22.62
CA TYR A 48 -20.14 -33.33 21.53
C TYR A 48 -18.74 -32.75 21.31
N PHE A 49 -18.14 -33.01 20.15
CA PHE A 49 -16.88 -32.37 19.76
C PHE A 49 -17.12 -31.45 18.58
N TYR A 50 -16.56 -30.24 18.68
CA TYR A 50 -16.47 -29.30 17.57
C TYR A 50 -15.33 -29.79 16.67
N VAL A 51 -15.65 -30.33 15.49
CA VAL A 51 -14.62 -30.57 14.48
C VAL A 51 -14.69 -29.39 13.51
N PRO A 52 -13.84 -28.36 13.64
CA PRO A 52 -13.65 -27.44 12.54
C PRO A 52 -12.98 -28.27 11.44
N GLY A 53 -13.76 -28.75 10.49
CA GLY A 53 -13.25 -29.36 9.27
C GLY A 53 -12.47 -28.29 8.50
N MET A 54 -11.21 -28.12 8.86
CA MET A 54 -10.25 -27.19 8.27
C MET A 54 -9.68 -27.78 6.97
N GLY A 55 -10.55 -28.38 6.15
CA GLY A 55 -10.23 -28.76 4.79
C GLY A 55 -10.37 -27.54 3.89
N ILE A 56 -9.42 -26.62 3.95
CA ILE A 56 -9.31 -25.50 2.99
C ILE A 56 -8.74 -26.08 1.68
N GLY A 57 -9.50 -26.97 1.05
CA GLY A 57 -9.27 -27.37 -0.32
C GLY A 57 -10.07 -26.44 -1.22
N PRO A 58 -9.45 -25.67 -2.15
CA PRO A 58 -10.16 -24.75 -3.04
C PRO A 58 -11.19 -25.45 -3.96
N TYR A 59 -11.20 -26.79 -3.99
CA TYR A 59 -12.07 -27.58 -4.85
C TYR A 59 -13.36 -28.10 -4.18
N GLU A 60 -13.45 -28.21 -2.85
CA GLU A 60 -14.67 -28.76 -2.21
C GLU A 60 -15.75 -27.70 -1.95
N GLU A 61 -15.42 -26.40 -1.95
CA GLU A 61 -16.39 -25.31 -1.73
C GLU A 61 -17.43 -25.19 -2.86
N ALA A 62 -17.10 -25.58 -4.09
CA ALA A 62 -18.02 -25.55 -5.23
C ALA A 62 -19.26 -26.45 -5.02
N SER A 63 -19.18 -27.45 -4.14
CA SER A 63 -20.27 -28.39 -3.88
C SER A 63 -21.35 -27.87 -2.91
N ARG A 64 -21.11 -26.74 -2.22
CA ARG A 64 -22.02 -26.21 -1.19
C ARG A 64 -22.84 -24.99 -1.60
N TYR A 65 -22.64 -24.48 -2.82
CA TYR A 65 -23.50 -23.42 -3.34
C TYR A 65 -24.87 -24.02 -3.69
N PRO A 66 -25.98 -23.30 -3.45
CA PRO A 66 -27.27 -23.70 -3.98
C PRO A 66 -27.11 -23.85 -5.50
N ARG A 67 -27.22 -25.09 -6.00
CA ARG A 67 -26.79 -25.45 -7.37
C ARG A 67 -27.44 -24.58 -8.45
N ARG A 68 -28.61 -24.04 -8.11
CA ARG A 68 -29.49 -23.23 -8.95
C ARG A 68 -29.06 -21.77 -9.10
N TYR A 69 -28.36 -21.16 -8.14
CA TYR A 69 -28.08 -19.72 -8.18
C TYR A 69 -26.59 -19.40 -8.31
N VAL A 70 -26.28 -18.38 -9.11
CA VAL A 70 -24.93 -17.86 -9.30
C VAL A 70 -24.94 -16.35 -9.03
N PRO A 71 -24.13 -15.82 -8.09
CA PRO A 71 -24.02 -14.39 -7.90
C PRO A 71 -23.33 -13.71 -9.09
N VAL A 72 -23.84 -12.51 -9.42
CA VAL A 72 -23.36 -11.64 -10.49
C VAL A 72 -22.96 -10.31 -9.87
N LEU A 73 -21.66 -9.99 -9.88
CA LEU A 73 -21.11 -8.78 -9.28
C LEU A 73 -20.95 -7.68 -10.32
N TYR A 74 -21.45 -6.48 -10.00
CA TYR A 74 -21.39 -5.30 -10.87
C TYR A 74 -20.31 -4.30 -10.41
N PRO A 75 -19.89 -3.35 -11.28
CA PRO A 75 -18.88 -2.33 -10.94
C PRO A 75 -19.25 -1.44 -9.76
N SER A 76 -20.55 -1.27 -9.49
CA SER A 76 -21.06 -0.52 -8.34
C SER A 76 -20.86 -1.23 -7.00
N GLY A 77 -20.50 -2.52 -7.00
CA GLY A 77 -20.51 -3.37 -5.81
C GLY A 77 -21.84 -4.08 -5.56
N ARG A 78 -22.89 -3.79 -6.35
CA ARG A 78 -24.17 -4.54 -6.32
C ARG A 78 -23.94 -5.99 -6.72
N ILE A 79 -24.63 -6.92 -6.04
CA ILE A 79 -24.64 -8.34 -6.36
C ILE A 79 -26.07 -8.78 -6.65
N ASP A 80 -26.28 -9.28 -7.86
CA ASP A 80 -27.55 -9.89 -8.29
C ASP A 80 -27.39 -11.42 -8.31
N LEU A 81 -28.48 -12.17 -8.48
CA LEU A 81 -28.44 -13.64 -8.64
C LEU A 81 -28.94 -14.02 -10.02
N LEU A 82 -28.15 -14.82 -10.72
CA LEU A 82 -28.57 -15.52 -11.93
C LEU A 82 -29.12 -16.90 -11.54
N ASP A 83 -30.39 -17.13 -11.80
CA ASP A 83 -30.97 -18.47 -11.77
C ASP A 83 -30.46 -19.25 -12.99
N ARG A 84 -29.78 -20.38 -12.76
CA ARG A 84 -29.18 -21.19 -13.84
C ARG A 84 -30.19 -21.95 -14.67
N ASP A 85 -31.37 -22.22 -14.10
CA ASP A 85 -32.41 -22.99 -14.76
C ASP A 85 -33.27 -22.08 -15.64
N THR A 86 -33.63 -20.89 -15.13
CA THR A 86 -34.47 -19.92 -15.87
C THR A 86 -33.66 -18.86 -16.62
N LEU A 87 -32.40 -18.65 -16.26
CA LEU A 87 -31.53 -17.56 -16.74
C LEU A 87 -32.03 -16.16 -16.39
N GLU A 88 -32.94 -16.06 -15.43
CA GLU A 88 -33.45 -14.79 -14.92
C GLU A 88 -32.49 -14.21 -13.88
N ILE A 89 -32.34 -12.89 -13.90
CA ILE A 89 -31.53 -12.15 -12.93
C ILE A 89 -32.45 -11.56 -11.85
N THR A 90 -32.29 -12.04 -10.62
CA THR A 90 -32.88 -11.43 -9.43
C THR A 90 -32.00 -10.29 -8.95
N ARG A 91 -32.48 -9.06 -9.13
CA ARG A 91 -31.73 -7.84 -8.78
C ARG A 91 -31.66 -7.62 -7.27
N GLY A 92 -30.53 -7.09 -6.81
CA GLY A 92 -30.36 -6.56 -5.46
C GLY A 92 -30.25 -7.63 -4.38
N ALA A 93 -29.73 -8.81 -4.69
CA ALA A 93 -29.59 -9.89 -3.72
C ALA A 93 -28.53 -9.63 -2.63
N GLY A 94 -27.60 -8.71 -2.89
CA GLY A 94 -26.64 -8.23 -1.90
C GLY A 94 -25.78 -7.09 -2.45
N ALA A 95 -24.80 -6.65 -1.66
CA ALA A 95 -23.81 -5.68 -2.07
C ALA A 95 -22.48 -5.88 -1.34
N LEU A 96 -21.38 -5.50 -1.99
CA LEU A 96 -20.13 -5.21 -1.31
C LEU A 96 -20.29 -3.90 -0.56
N HIS A 97 -19.93 -3.88 0.72
CA HIS A 97 -20.05 -2.67 1.53
C HIS A 97 -18.69 -2.03 1.78
N GLN A 98 -18.72 -0.73 2.07
CA GLN A 98 -17.58 0.12 2.35
C GLN A 98 -16.85 -0.32 3.63
N PRO A 99 -15.58 -0.78 3.55
CA PRO A 99 -14.80 -0.95 4.75
C PRO A 99 -14.60 0.39 5.48
N LYS A 100 -14.76 0.37 6.81
CA LYS A 100 -14.49 1.53 7.67
C LYS A 100 -13.00 1.59 7.96
N THR A 101 -12.32 2.58 7.40
CA THR A 101 -10.90 2.83 7.63
C THR A 101 -10.72 3.91 8.68
N LEU A 102 -9.46 4.17 9.08
CA LEU A 102 -9.12 5.31 9.95
C LEU A 102 -9.47 6.67 9.34
N PHE A 103 -9.76 6.70 8.04
CA PHE A 103 -9.93 7.92 7.25
C PHE A 103 -11.35 8.11 6.72
N GLY A 104 -12.29 7.31 7.22
CA GLY A 104 -13.69 7.32 6.81
C GLY A 104 -14.09 6.02 6.15
N THR A 105 -15.12 6.07 5.32
CA THR A 105 -15.57 4.94 4.53
C THR A 105 -14.89 4.97 3.16
N THR A 106 -14.52 3.79 2.64
CA THR A 106 -13.96 3.66 1.29
C THR A 106 -15.02 3.16 0.32
N SER A 107 -14.90 3.45 -0.97
CA SER A 107 -15.81 3.00 -2.03
C SER A 107 -16.18 1.50 -2.00
N GLU A 108 -17.42 1.20 -2.43
CA GLU A 108 -17.97 -0.16 -2.64
C GLU A 108 -17.50 -0.80 -3.95
N GLU A 109 -16.85 -0.03 -4.82
CA GLU A 109 -16.39 -0.50 -6.12
C GLU A 109 -15.40 -1.67 -5.95
N PRO A 110 -15.66 -2.85 -6.58
CA PRO A 110 -14.79 -4.02 -6.46
C PRO A 110 -13.32 -3.72 -6.81
N ARG A 111 -13.10 -2.86 -7.80
CA ARG A 111 -11.76 -2.44 -8.23
C ARG A 111 -10.99 -1.63 -7.18
N ARG A 112 -11.65 -1.07 -6.17
CA ARG A 112 -11.01 -0.31 -5.08
C ARG A 112 -10.78 -1.14 -3.81
N LEU A 113 -11.39 -2.31 -3.72
CA LEU A 113 -11.13 -3.25 -2.63
C LEU A 113 -9.81 -4.02 -2.88
N LEU A 114 -9.15 -4.39 -1.79
CA LEU A 114 -7.96 -5.26 -1.82
C LEU A 114 -8.36 -6.69 -2.14
N ALA A 115 -9.39 -7.14 -1.43
CA ALA A 115 -10.04 -8.42 -1.65
C ALA A 115 -11.52 -8.29 -1.33
N TYR A 116 -12.32 -9.15 -1.93
CA TYR A 116 -13.71 -9.33 -1.53
C TYR A 116 -14.11 -10.77 -1.76
N ARG A 117 -15.19 -11.18 -1.10
CA ARG A 117 -15.82 -12.46 -1.37
C ARG A 117 -17.32 -12.40 -1.09
N ALA A 118 -18.10 -13.13 -1.88
CA ALA A 118 -19.53 -13.31 -1.66
C ALA A 118 -19.85 -14.80 -1.60
N VAL A 119 -20.58 -15.20 -0.56
CA VAL A 119 -20.98 -16.59 -0.32
C VAL A 119 -22.49 -16.64 -0.21
N LEU A 120 -23.13 -17.47 -1.03
CA LEU A 120 -24.55 -17.74 -0.94
C LEU A 120 -24.83 -18.63 0.28
N VAL A 121 -25.93 -18.36 0.96
CA VAL A 121 -26.45 -19.17 2.05
C VAL A 121 -27.65 -19.95 1.52
N ALA A 122 -27.58 -21.28 1.60
CA ALA A 122 -28.68 -22.16 1.24
C ALA A 122 -29.51 -22.51 2.49
N GLY A 123 -30.84 -22.50 2.33
CA GLY A 123 -31.81 -22.98 3.31
C GLY A 123 -32.16 -24.46 3.09
N PRO A 124 -33.20 -24.96 3.79
CA PRO A 124 -33.75 -26.28 3.55
C PRO A 124 -34.11 -26.47 2.07
N GLY A 125 -33.78 -27.63 1.49
CA GLY A 125 -34.06 -27.92 0.07
C GLY A 125 -33.12 -27.22 -0.93
N GLU A 126 -31.96 -26.73 -0.49
CA GLU A 126 -31.01 -25.97 -1.33
C GLU A 126 -31.58 -24.65 -1.89
N GLU A 127 -32.68 -24.14 -1.31
CA GLU A 127 -33.24 -22.85 -1.69
C GLU A 127 -32.34 -21.69 -1.23
N TYR A 128 -32.32 -20.59 -1.99
CA TYR A 128 -31.56 -19.40 -1.61
C TYR A 128 -32.16 -18.77 -0.35
N ALA A 129 -31.39 -18.73 0.74
CA ALA A 129 -31.80 -18.15 2.02
C ALA A 129 -31.22 -16.75 2.25
N GLY A 130 -30.15 -16.39 1.54
CA GLY A 130 -29.46 -15.11 1.71
C GLY A 130 -28.01 -15.17 1.27
N MET A 131 -27.24 -14.13 1.61
CA MET A 131 -25.85 -13.99 1.18
C MET A 131 -25.00 -13.38 2.29
N VAL A 132 -23.75 -13.82 2.39
CA VAL A 132 -22.72 -13.17 3.20
C VAL A 132 -21.69 -12.56 2.27
N THR A 133 -21.45 -11.27 2.40
CA THR A 133 -20.39 -10.57 1.67
C THR A 133 -19.31 -10.14 2.64
N ALA A 134 -18.07 -10.19 2.20
CA ALA A 134 -16.97 -9.59 2.92
C ALA A 134 -16.10 -8.75 1.98
N SER A 135 -15.74 -7.57 2.44
CA SER A 135 -14.95 -6.58 1.72
C SER A 135 -13.74 -6.21 2.54
N LEU A 136 -12.55 -6.31 1.95
CA LEU A 136 -11.28 -5.95 2.56
C LEU A 136 -10.74 -4.69 1.88
N SER A 137 -10.50 -3.63 2.66
CA SER A 137 -9.91 -2.41 2.10
C SER A 137 -8.41 -2.55 1.91
N ALA A 138 -7.90 -1.92 0.85
CA ALA A 138 -6.46 -1.73 0.64
C ALA A 138 -5.82 -0.84 1.72
N GLN A 139 -6.63 -0.05 2.43
CA GLN A 139 -6.18 0.92 3.41
C GLN A 139 -6.22 0.31 4.83
N VAL A 140 -5.08 -0.08 5.38
CA VAL A 140 -4.98 -0.54 6.79
C VAL A 140 -5.77 -1.83 7.07
N ILE A 141 -6.16 -2.56 6.03
CA ILE A 141 -6.74 -3.92 6.09
C ILE A 141 -8.00 -4.05 6.98
N PRO A 142 -8.94 -3.07 7.06
CA PRO A 142 -10.22 -3.32 7.69
C PRO A 142 -11.06 -4.22 6.77
N LEU A 143 -11.68 -5.20 7.40
CA LEU A 143 -12.66 -6.10 6.83
C LEU A 143 -14.05 -5.65 7.28
N THR A 144 -14.98 -5.54 6.34
CA THR A 144 -16.41 -5.45 6.63
C THR A 144 -17.07 -6.74 6.16
N LEU A 145 -17.93 -7.31 6.99
CA LEU A 145 -18.77 -8.46 6.69
C LEU A 145 -20.23 -8.05 6.79
N ASN A 146 -21.04 -8.40 5.80
CA ASN A 146 -22.47 -8.14 5.78
C ASN A 146 -23.23 -9.43 5.56
N VAL A 147 -24.40 -9.51 6.15
CA VAL A 147 -25.34 -10.61 5.95
C VAL A 147 -26.62 -10.01 5.37
N PHE A 148 -27.07 -10.59 4.27
CA PHE A 148 -28.29 -10.24 3.55
C PHE A 148 -29.27 -11.40 3.64
N ASP A 149 -30.56 -11.09 3.78
CA ASP A 149 -31.62 -12.08 3.68
C ASP A 149 -31.91 -12.48 2.22
N ARG A 150 -32.87 -13.39 2.02
CA ARG A 150 -33.31 -13.85 0.69
C ARG A 150 -33.85 -12.74 -0.22
N HIS A 151 -34.22 -11.59 0.33
CA HIS A 151 -34.72 -10.43 -0.42
C HIS A 151 -33.62 -9.38 -0.65
N GLY A 152 -32.38 -9.68 -0.22
CA GLY A 152 -31.25 -8.77 -0.33
C GLY A 152 -31.27 -7.61 0.67
N LYS A 153 -32.10 -7.68 1.71
CA LYS A 153 -32.07 -6.70 2.80
C LYS A 153 -30.92 -7.03 3.74
N LYS A 154 -30.08 -6.05 4.05
CA LYS A 154 -29.01 -6.20 5.04
C LYS A 154 -29.63 -6.43 6.43
N ILE A 155 -29.34 -7.59 7.02
CA ILE A 155 -29.84 -7.99 8.35
C ILE A 155 -28.76 -7.93 9.44
N ALA A 156 -27.49 -8.03 9.07
CA ALA A 156 -26.38 -7.88 10.01
C ALA A 156 -25.13 -7.30 9.32
N GLU A 157 -24.30 -6.65 10.12
CA GLU A 157 -23.05 -6.04 9.69
C GLU A 157 -22.02 -6.17 10.81
N ALA A 158 -20.81 -6.55 10.44
CA ALA A 158 -19.67 -6.64 11.32
C ALA A 158 -18.45 -5.99 10.68
N HIS A 159 -17.59 -5.42 11.50
CA HIS A 159 -16.34 -4.82 11.05
C HIS A 159 -15.22 -5.33 11.91
N THR A 160 -14.05 -5.57 11.32
CA THR A 160 -12.84 -5.69 12.12
C THR A 160 -12.56 -4.36 12.79
N GLN A 161 -12.08 -4.48 14.01
CA GLN A 161 -11.51 -3.38 14.75
C GLN A 161 -10.43 -2.67 13.90
N THR A 162 -10.43 -1.34 13.91
CA THR A 162 -9.40 -0.58 13.20
C THR A 162 -8.04 -0.87 13.84
N ALA A 163 -6.92 -0.60 13.14
CA ALA A 163 -5.59 -0.83 13.69
C ALA A 163 -5.41 -0.24 15.11
N LEU A 164 -6.06 0.89 15.42
CA LEU A 164 -5.98 1.51 16.75
C LEU A 164 -6.53 0.64 17.90
N GLN A 165 -7.41 -0.30 17.60
CA GLN A 165 -8.07 -1.15 18.60
C GLN A 165 -7.33 -2.49 18.83
N ILE A 166 -6.41 -2.86 17.93
CA ILE A 166 -5.53 -4.03 18.13
C ILE A 166 -4.47 -3.67 19.18
N ARG A 167 -4.12 -4.62 20.08
CA ARG A 167 -3.19 -4.46 21.22
C ARG A 167 -1.81 -3.84 20.90
N TRP A 168 -1.45 -3.67 19.63
CA TRP A 168 -0.24 -2.98 19.17
C TRP A 168 -0.45 -2.08 17.95
N GLY A 169 -1.67 -1.94 17.45
CA GLY A 169 -1.84 -1.37 16.13
C GLY A 169 -1.61 0.15 16.08
N SER A 170 -1.71 0.88 17.20
CA SER A 170 -1.20 2.25 17.29
C SER A 170 0.31 2.33 17.09
N ALA A 171 1.08 1.42 17.69
CA ALA A 171 2.53 1.37 17.51
C ALA A 171 2.91 0.99 16.07
N ILE A 172 2.18 0.04 15.47
CA ILE A 172 2.34 -0.33 14.06
C ILE A 172 2.02 0.85 13.14
N LEU A 173 0.98 1.61 13.44
CA LEU A 173 0.59 2.80 12.67
C LEU A 173 1.68 3.88 12.72
N VAL A 174 2.22 4.16 13.92
CA VAL A 174 3.32 5.11 14.11
C VAL A 174 4.57 4.63 13.40
N ALA A 175 4.95 3.35 13.53
CA ALA A 175 6.10 2.79 12.85
C ALA A 175 5.96 2.88 11.32
N LYS A 176 4.77 2.56 10.78
CA LYS A 176 4.45 2.74 9.36
C LYS A 176 4.59 4.20 8.95
N TYR A 177 4.06 5.14 9.73
CA TYR A 177 4.13 6.56 9.42
C TYR A 177 5.58 7.10 9.42
N LEU A 178 6.40 6.66 10.38
CA LEU A 178 7.82 7.02 10.42
C LEU A 178 8.58 6.44 9.21
N LEU A 179 8.30 5.19 8.85
CA LEU A 179 8.92 4.55 7.68
C LEU A 179 8.53 5.28 6.38
N GLU A 180 7.25 5.64 6.22
CA GLU A 180 6.78 6.44 5.10
C GLU A 180 7.37 7.85 5.08
N SER A 181 7.66 8.43 6.25
CA SER A 181 8.29 9.75 6.35
C SER A 181 9.76 9.73 5.89
N ALA A 182 10.44 8.59 6.01
CA ALA A 182 11.80 8.40 5.50
C ALA A 182 11.86 8.21 3.96
N HIS A 183 10.73 7.96 3.33
CA HIS A 183 10.63 7.77 1.89
C HIS A 183 10.87 9.08 1.12
N PRO A 184 11.47 9.04 -0.09
CA PRO A 184 11.64 10.21 -0.95
C PRO A 184 10.37 11.07 -1.09
N PRO A 185 10.40 12.37 -0.68
CA PRO A 185 9.23 13.24 -0.75
C PRO A 185 8.62 13.35 -2.15
N VAL A 186 9.45 13.41 -3.19
CA VAL A 186 8.98 13.51 -4.59
C VAL A 186 8.12 12.32 -4.99
N PHE A 187 8.47 11.13 -4.52
CA PHE A 187 7.75 9.91 -4.85
C PHE A 187 6.49 9.74 -3.98
N THR A 188 6.52 10.20 -2.73
CA THR A 188 5.32 10.25 -1.88
C THR A 188 4.29 11.21 -2.48
N LEU A 189 4.71 12.36 -3.02
CA LEU A 189 3.83 13.27 -3.77
C LEU A 189 3.35 12.65 -5.08
N ALA A 190 4.23 11.97 -5.83
CA ALA A 190 3.84 11.26 -7.05
C ALA A 190 2.78 10.17 -6.77
N SER A 191 2.82 9.55 -5.59
CA SER A 191 1.82 8.56 -5.17
C SER A 191 0.43 9.16 -4.98
N LEU A 192 0.33 10.44 -4.58
CA LEU A 192 -0.94 11.18 -4.52
C LEU A 192 -1.54 11.44 -5.92
N LEU A 193 -0.67 11.76 -6.89
CA LEU A 193 -1.06 12.11 -8.26
C LEU A 193 -1.24 10.89 -9.16
N SER A 194 -0.74 9.74 -8.74
CA SER A 194 -0.80 8.49 -9.48
C SER A 194 -2.25 8.10 -9.77
N PRO A 195 -2.55 7.42 -10.90
CA PRO A 195 -3.86 6.86 -11.17
C PRO A 195 -4.31 5.85 -10.09
N ARG A 196 -5.64 5.70 -9.91
CA ARG A 196 -6.22 4.76 -8.94
C ARG A 196 -5.98 3.29 -9.29
N ASP A 197 -5.72 3.00 -10.56
CA ASP A 197 -5.62 1.63 -11.08
C ASP A 197 -4.23 1.01 -10.91
N LEU A 198 -3.29 1.70 -10.25
CA LEU A 198 -1.99 1.13 -9.91
C LEU A 198 -2.15 0.06 -8.83
N GLN A 199 -2.09 -1.20 -9.27
CA GLN A 199 -2.20 -2.35 -8.37
C GLN A 199 -1.05 -2.36 -7.35
N PRO A 200 -1.37 -2.38 -6.03
CA PRO A 200 -0.36 -2.35 -4.97
C PRO A 200 0.52 -3.60 -4.85
N SER A 201 0.10 -4.73 -5.42
CA SER A 201 0.45 -6.05 -4.90
C SER A 201 1.58 -6.80 -5.61
N SER A 202 2.18 -6.30 -6.70
CA SER A 202 3.15 -7.12 -7.45
C SER A 202 4.20 -6.39 -8.28
N SER A 203 4.26 -5.06 -8.27
CA SER A 203 5.22 -4.35 -9.11
C SER A 203 6.37 -3.79 -8.28
N HIS A 204 7.60 -3.92 -8.78
CA HIS A 204 8.79 -3.18 -8.34
C HIS A 204 8.52 -1.67 -8.19
N ARG A 205 7.48 -1.16 -8.85
CA ARG A 205 6.99 0.22 -8.71
C ARG A 205 6.49 0.52 -7.30
N ALA A 206 6.00 -0.46 -6.54
CA ALA A 206 5.54 -0.25 -5.16
C ALA A 206 6.65 0.25 -4.20
N VAL A 207 7.92 0.01 -4.56
CA VAL A 207 9.09 0.52 -3.83
C VAL A 207 9.26 2.02 -4.01
N PHE A 208 8.85 2.55 -5.17
CA PHE A 208 8.95 3.98 -5.49
C PHE A 208 7.61 4.68 -5.26
N LEU A 209 6.52 4.14 -5.76
CA LEU A 209 5.18 4.66 -5.56
C LEU A 209 4.52 3.82 -4.47
N MET A 210 4.19 4.44 -3.34
CA MET A 210 3.52 3.75 -2.23
C MET A 210 2.02 4.02 -2.31
N PRO A 211 1.24 3.19 -3.06
CA PRO A 211 -0.21 3.41 -3.21
C PRO A 211 -0.97 3.31 -1.89
N ASN A 212 -0.39 2.65 -0.89
CA ASN A 212 -0.96 2.48 0.45
C ASN A 212 -0.35 3.44 1.50
N SER A 213 0.37 4.49 1.06
CA SER A 213 0.87 5.53 1.97
C SER A 213 -0.26 6.41 2.52
N PHE A 214 -0.05 7.00 3.68
CA PHE A 214 -1.00 7.95 4.30
C PHE A 214 -1.33 9.13 3.38
N VAL A 215 -0.34 9.57 2.60
CA VAL A 215 -0.47 10.63 1.60
C VAL A 215 -1.33 10.15 0.42
N ALA A 216 -1.03 8.98 -0.17
CA ALA A 216 -1.81 8.43 -1.28
C ALA A 216 -3.27 8.16 -0.88
N GLN A 217 -3.51 7.74 0.36
CA GLN A 217 -4.86 7.48 0.88
C GLN A 217 -5.75 8.73 0.94
N GLN A 218 -5.19 9.95 0.96
CA GLN A 218 -6.01 11.17 0.93
C GLN A 218 -6.77 11.35 -0.40
N ARG A 219 -6.24 10.81 -1.50
CA ARG A 219 -6.87 10.84 -2.84
C ARG A 219 -8.20 10.07 -2.90
N ASP A 220 -8.36 9.08 -2.02
CA ASP A 220 -9.52 8.19 -2.03
C ASP A 220 -10.66 8.69 -1.14
N ARG A 221 -10.46 9.77 -0.38
CA ARG A 221 -11.51 10.39 0.43
C ARG A 221 -12.53 11.10 -0.43
N GLU A 222 -13.81 10.99 -0.10
CA GLU A 222 -14.90 11.71 -0.78
C GLU A 222 -15.04 13.15 -0.27
N ILE A 223 -13.94 13.91 -0.23
CA ILE A 223 -13.91 15.33 0.16
C ILE A 223 -13.42 16.20 -0.99
N ARG A 224 -13.64 17.51 -0.91
CA ARG A 224 -13.15 18.45 -1.93
C ARG A 224 -11.64 18.34 -2.07
N PHE A 225 -11.14 18.40 -3.32
CA PHE A 225 -9.73 18.25 -3.66
C PHE A 225 -8.78 19.13 -2.83
N ALA A 226 -9.16 20.38 -2.54
CA ALA A 226 -8.35 21.30 -1.74
C ALA A 226 -8.07 20.75 -0.31
N PHE A 227 -9.07 20.14 0.34
CA PHE A 227 -8.88 19.54 1.66
C PHE A 227 -8.07 18.25 1.59
N GLN A 228 -8.21 17.46 0.51
CA GLN A 228 -7.36 16.28 0.28
C GLN A 228 -5.90 16.71 0.15
N LEU A 229 -5.61 17.74 -0.66
CA LEU A 229 -4.26 18.25 -0.88
C LEU A 229 -3.67 18.81 0.41
N LEU A 230 -4.44 19.60 1.17
CA LEU A 230 -3.99 20.12 2.46
C LEU A 230 -3.66 18.99 3.45
N ALA A 231 -4.55 18.00 3.58
CA ALA A 231 -4.32 16.84 4.43
C ALA A 231 -3.08 16.05 3.98
N ALA A 232 -2.91 15.84 2.68
CA ALA A 232 -1.74 15.19 2.11
C ALA A 232 -0.44 15.94 2.43
N LEU A 233 -0.43 17.27 2.31
CA LEU A 233 0.72 18.11 2.67
C LEU A 233 1.04 18.05 4.16
N LEU A 234 0.03 18.01 5.03
CA LEU A 234 0.24 17.83 6.47
C LEU A 234 0.86 16.46 6.80
N PHE A 235 0.40 15.38 6.16
CA PHE A 235 1.03 14.07 6.32
C PHE A 235 2.45 14.01 5.75
N LEU A 236 2.74 14.76 4.70
CA LEU A 236 4.06 14.86 4.08
C LEU A 236 5.05 15.74 4.87
N LEU A 237 4.55 16.59 5.78
CA LEU A 237 5.35 17.58 6.49
C LEU A 237 6.57 16.99 7.22
N PRO A 238 6.47 15.90 8.01
CA PRO A 238 7.65 15.33 8.66
C PRO A 238 8.71 14.84 7.67
N SER A 239 8.28 14.28 6.53
CA SER A 239 9.19 13.89 5.45
C SER A 239 9.93 15.09 4.85
N LEU A 240 9.23 16.20 4.62
CA LEU A 240 9.83 17.44 4.11
C LEU A 240 10.79 18.08 5.11
N LEU A 241 10.43 18.10 6.40
CA LEU A 241 11.31 18.62 7.46
C LEU A 241 12.57 17.77 7.58
N PHE A 242 12.43 16.44 7.56
CA PHE A 242 13.54 15.51 7.62
C PHE A 242 14.45 15.61 6.39
N ALA A 243 13.87 15.65 5.18
CA ALA A 243 14.62 15.86 3.94
C ALA A 243 15.33 17.22 3.95
N GLY A 244 14.66 18.29 4.40
CA GLY A 244 15.26 19.62 4.56
C GLY A 244 16.44 19.63 5.52
N PHE A 245 16.33 18.94 6.66
CA PHE A 245 17.43 18.75 7.60
C PHE A 245 18.62 18.02 6.95
N LEU A 246 18.36 16.90 6.25
CA LEU A 246 19.41 16.16 5.55
C LEU A 246 20.05 16.97 4.43
N SER A 247 19.28 17.74 3.66
CA SER A 247 19.77 18.63 2.61
C SER A 247 20.65 19.73 3.15
N TRP A 248 20.24 20.37 4.24
CA TRP A 248 21.04 21.36 4.94
C TRP A 248 22.35 20.75 5.42
N TRP A 249 22.30 19.54 5.99
CA TRP A 249 23.48 18.86 6.49
C TRP A 249 24.44 18.46 5.37
N ALA A 250 23.94 17.88 4.26
CA ALA A 250 24.73 17.57 3.07
C ALA A 250 25.36 18.83 2.46
N ALA A 251 24.62 19.94 2.37
CA ALA A 251 25.13 21.20 1.82
C ALA A 251 26.20 21.85 2.71
N ARG A 252 26.08 21.69 4.04
CA ARG A 252 27.09 22.13 5.01
C ARG A 252 28.35 21.28 4.91
N ASP A 253 28.20 19.95 4.90
CA ASP A 253 29.32 19.01 4.72
C ASP A 253 30.04 19.26 3.38
N ALA A 254 29.29 19.48 2.30
CA ALA A 254 29.84 19.82 0.99
C ALA A 254 30.63 21.14 1.00
N ALA A 255 30.18 22.12 1.79
CA ALA A 255 30.91 23.36 2.00
C ALA A 255 32.25 23.13 2.71
N THR A 256 32.25 22.30 3.76
CA THR A 256 33.47 21.96 4.50
C THR A 256 34.48 21.20 3.65
N MET A 257 33.99 20.41 2.69
CA MET A 257 34.81 19.70 1.70
C MET A 257 35.22 20.58 0.50
N GLY A 258 34.97 21.89 0.53
CA GLY A 258 35.39 22.80 -0.53
C GLY A 258 34.73 22.54 -1.89
N LEU A 259 33.54 21.93 -1.92
CA LEU A 259 32.80 21.75 -3.17
C LEU A 259 32.26 23.10 -3.66
N SER A 260 32.19 23.25 -4.99
CA SER A 260 31.72 24.50 -5.62
C SER A 260 30.27 24.82 -5.23
N ARG A 261 29.88 26.11 -5.30
CA ARG A 261 28.52 26.55 -4.98
C ARG A 261 27.45 25.83 -5.81
N GLY A 262 27.73 25.55 -7.08
CA GLY A 262 26.83 24.81 -7.97
C GLY A 262 26.60 23.37 -7.49
N VAL A 263 27.68 22.65 -7.19
CA VAL A 263 27.61 21.26 -6.70
C VAL A 263 26.90 21.18 -5.34
N ARG A 264 27.14 22.16 -4.45
CA ARG A 264 26.45 22.26 -3.16
C ARG A 264 24.94 22.46 -3.33
N ARG A 265 24.53 23.36 -4.22
CA ARG A 265 23.11 23.58 -4.55
C ARG A 265 22.47 22.34 -5.14
N LEU A 266 23.17 21.64 -6.03
CA LEU A 266 22.69 20.39 -6.62
C LEU A 266 22.43 19.35 -5.53
N TRP A 267 23.40 19.08 -4.65
CA TRP A 267 23.21 18.10 -3.57
C TRP A 267 22.13 18.49 -2.56
N TYR A 268 21.95 19.78 -2.29
CA TYR A 268 20.84 20.27 -1.49
C TYR A 268 19.48 19.91 -2.13
N LEU A 269 19.31 20.23 -3.41
CA LEU A 269 18.06 19.99 -4.14
C LEU A 269 17.77 18.49 -4.32
N VAL A 270 18.79 17.71 -4.69
CA VAL A 270 18.67 16.26 -4.86
C VAL A 270 18.31 15.58 -3.54
N THR A 271 18.98 15.96 -2.44
CA THR A 271 18.65 15.43 -1.10
C THR A 271 17.26 15.87 -0.64
N LEU A 272 16.80 17.04 -1.06
CA LEU A 272 15.48 17.54 -0.66
C LEU A 272 14.37 16.75 -1.37
N ALA A 273 14.58 16.45 -2.65
CA ALA A 273 13.64 15.68 -3.46
C ALA A 273 13.62 14.19 -3.07
N PHE A 274 14.78 13.62 -2.80
CA PHE A 274 14.95 12.17 -2.65
C PHE A 274 15.25 11.70 -1.22
N GLY A 275 15.41 12.60 -0.24
CA GLY A 275 15.60 12.24 1.16
C GLY A 275 16.83 11.35 1.42
N VAL A 276 16.62 10.26 2.18
CA VAL A 276 17.68 9.38 2.68
C VAL A 276 18.53 8.74 1.55
N PRO A 277 17.95 8.14 0.49
CA PRO A 277 18.75 7.59 -0.62
C PRO A 277 19.75 8.58 -1.24
N ALA A 278 19.34 9.84 -1.45
CA ALA A 278 20.22 10.87 -1.99
C ALA A 278 21.30 11.27 -0.98
N TYR A 279 20.95 11.38 0.30
CA TYR A 279 21.91 11.66 1.36
C TYR A 279 22.98 10.56 1.47
N ILE A 280 22.59 9.28 1.41
CA ILE A 280 23.52 8.15 1.41
C ILE A 280 24.42 8.21 0.18
N THR A 281 23.85 8.42 -1.01
CA THR A 281 24.61 8.56 -2.27
C THR A 281 25.63 9.68 -2.16
N TYR A 282 25.25 10.84 -1.62
CA TYR A 282 26.17 11.94 -1.34
C TYR A 282 27.34 11.49 -0.44
N ARG A 283 27.04 10.78 0.65
CA ARG A 283 28.06 10.32 1.61
C ARG A 283 29.02 9.29 1.03
N LEU A 284 28.57 8.48 0.08
CA LEU A 284 29.39 7.47 -0.61
C LEU A 284 30.22 8.09 -1.75
N THR A 285 29.73 9.15 -2.40
CA THR A 285 30.38 9.75 -3.57
C THR A 285 31.25 10.97 -3.24
N ARG A 286 31.08 11.57 -2.05
CA ARG A 286 31.91 12.70 -1.65
C ARG A 286 33.39 12.28 -1.54
N PRO A 287 34.34 13.17 -1.87
CA PRO A 287 35.76 12.87 -1.73
C PRO A 287 36.14 12.51 -0.29
N ALA A 288 36.72 11.33 -0.08
CA ALA A 288 37.24 10.88 1.21
C ALA A 288 38.66 11.41 1.47
N VAL A 289 38.85 12.73 1.32
CA VAL A 289 40.16 13.37 1.45
C VAL A 289 40.33 13.89 2.87
N ALA A 290 41.44 13.54 3.52
CA ALA A 290 41.79 14.10 4.82
C ALA A 290 41.99 15.62 4.71
N LEU A 291 41.26 16.37 5.54
CA LEU A 291 41.43 17.82 5.63
C LEU A 291 42.66 18.12 6.48
N VAL A 292 43.60 18.88 5.91
CA VAL A 292 44.78 19.37 6.63
C VAL A 292 44.59 20.83 6.99
N PRO A 293 45.02 21.30 8.17
CA PRO A 293 44.89 22.71 8.54
C PRO A 293 45.69 23.59 7.57
N CYS A 294 45.06 24.66 7.07
CA CYS A 294 45.72 25.64 6.24
C CYS A 294 46.67 26.49 7.10
N LYS A 295 47.94 26.64 6.68
CA LYS A 295 48.91 27.48 7.40
C LYS A 295 48.53 28.96 7.49
N ASN A 296 47.72 29.45 6.55
CA ASN A 296 47.30 30.85 6.51
C ASN A 296 46.03 31.10 7.36
N CYS A 297 44.94 30.37 7.12
CA CYS A 297 43.66 30.61 7.78
C CYS A 297 43.31 29.65 8.93
N GLY A 298 44.12 28.60 9.16
CA GLY A 298 43.86 27.57 10.17
C GLY A 298 42.73 26.58 9.85
N GLN A 299 41.88 26.87 8.87
CA GLN A 299 40.75 26.00 8.49
C GLN A 299 41.22 24.74 7.76
N GLY A 300 40.45 23.65 7.88
CA GLY A 300 40.69 22.41 7.16
C GLY A 300 40.59 22.61 5.64
N ARG A 301 41.67 22.31 4.92
CA ARG A 301 41.73 22.37 3.45
C ARG A 301 42.00 21.01 2.83
N ARG A 302 41.66 20.90 1.56
CA ARG A 302 41.90 19.70 0.75
C ARG A 302 43.34 19.60 0.26
N VAL A 303 43.95 18.42 0.39
CA VAL A 303 45.34 18.18 -0.07
C VAL A 303 45.47 18.03 -1.57
N ASP A 304 44.39 17.65 -2.24
CA ASP A 304 44.30 17.47 -3.69
C ASP A 304 44.09 18.78 -4.45
N GLN A 305 43.83 19.90 -3.75
CA GLN A 305 43.73 21.23 -4.34
C GLN A 305 45.03 22.04 -4.13
N GLU A 306 45.44 22.76 -5.17
CA GLU A 306 46.62 23.64 -5.16
C GLU A 306 46.41 24.87 -4.27
N VAL A 307 45.17 25.36 -4.20
CA VAL A 307 44.79 26.53 -3.39
C VAL A 307 43.84 26.13 -2.26
N CYS A 308 43.88 26.87 -1.16
CA CYS A 308 42.91 26.70 -0.08
C CYS A 308 41.52 27.17 -0.51
N HIS A 309 40.50 26.30 -0.44
CA HIS A 309 39.12 26.64 -0.78
C HIS A 309 38.43 27.65 0.18
N HIS A 310 39.10 28.01 1.29
CA HIS A 310 38.63 29.02 2.23
C HIS A 310 39.25 30.41 1.97
N CYS A 311 40.58 30.52 1.91
CA CYS A 311 41.28 31.81 1.80
C CYS A 311 41.98 32.04 0.44
N GLY A 312 41.96 31.07 -0.47
CA GLY A 312 42.60 31.18 -1.79
C GLY A 312 44.13 31.09 -1.77
N SER A 313 44.78 30.95 -0.61
CA SER A 313 46.23 30.88 -0.53
C SER A 313 46.76 29.62 -1.20
N GLU A 314 47.83 29.76 -1.99
CA GLU A 314 48.55 28.65 -2.56
C GLU A 314 49.14 27.75 -1.49
N TRP A 315 49.16 26.45 -1.79
CA TRP A 315 49.79 25.48 -0.93
C TRP A 315 51.23 25.25 -1.38
N ASN A 316 52.14 25.68 -0.53
CA ASN A 316 53.53 25.30 -0.64
C ASN A 316 53.63 23.81 -0.25
N ARG A 317 53.42 22.89 -1.24
CA ARG A 317 53.62 21.45 -1.02
C ARG A 317 55.06 21.32 -0.55
N PRO A 318 55.33 20.91 0.71
CA PRO A 318 56.68 20.51 1.03
C PRO A 318 57.01 19.41 0.03
N VAL A 319 58.09 19.61 -0.73
CA VAL A 319 58.59 18.58 -1.63
C VAL A 319 58.73 17.34 -0.77
N LEU A 320 57.90 16.34 -1.01
CA LEU A 320 58.03 15.06 -0.34
C LEU A 320 59.33 14.49 -0.88
N GLU A 321 60.43 14.72 -0.16
CA GLU A 321 61.64 13.95 -0.40
C GLU A 321 61.23 12.48 -0.26
N PRO A 322 61.34 11.67 -1.33
CA PRO A 322 61.02 10.26 -1.22
C PRO A 322 61.87 9.70 -0.09
N PRO A 323 61.29 8.87 0.81
CA PRO A 323 62.04 8.37 1.94
C PRO A 323 63.26 7.60 1.40
N ALA A 324 64.41 7.71 2.08
CA ALA A 324 65.73 7.28 1.59
C ALA A 324 65.82 5.82 1.07
N TRP A 325 64.84 4.98 1.41
CA TRP A 325 64.74 3.59 0.94
C TRP A 325 64.03 3.43 -0.42
N ARG A 326 63.42 4.47 -1.00
CA ARG A 326 62.99 4.49 -2.41
C ARG A 326 64.22 4.72 -3.30
N VAL A 327 65.07 3.71 -3.32
CA VAL A 327 66.18 3.60 -4.26
C VAL A 327 65.60 3.21 -5.61
N THR A 328 65.55 4.14 -6.56
CA THR A 328 65.47 3.77 -7.97
C THR A 328 66.84 3.25 -8.36
N SER A 329 67.04 1.93 -8.26
CA SER A 329 68.13 1.30 -8.99
C SER A 329 67.88 1.47 -10.50
N PRO A 330 68.92 1.83 -11.28
CA PRO A 330 68.81 2.22 -12.69
C PRO A 330 68.31 1.10 -13.61
#